data_AF-A0A9E2PWD9-F1
#
_entry.id   AF-A0A9E2PWD9-F1
#
_cell.length_a   1.000
_cell.length_b   1.000
_cell.length_c   1.000
_cell.angle_alpha   90.00
_cell.angle_beta   90.00
_cell.angle_gamma   90.00
#
_symmetry.space_group_name_H-M   'P 1'
#
loop_
_entity.id
_entity.type
_entity.pdbx_description
1 polymer ?
#
loop_
_entity_poly.entity_id
_entity_poly.type
_entity_poly.pdbx_seq_one_letter_code
_entity_poly.pdbx_strand_id
1 'polypeptide(L)'
;MEPSFPWAHGAFLVTSLISLFIIIDPLGNIFPYLALSAGFAPATARGLAWQACLSAFLILTLFIVVGRILLQFFGITLPALQIAGGLILFRIAIDMLEGRGHFNRIDTSSSLNPADYRDVPLVPLAFPLLSGPGAISTVLVLTSRSKNYLEDVLILLSLSLVLILTYLCFRFAQS
;
A
#
# COMPACT_ATOMS: atom_id res chain seq x y z
N MET A 1 14.16 29.18 -14.85
CA MET A 1 12.97 29.32 -13.98
C MET A 1 11.77 29.23 -14.89
N GLU A 2 11.19 28.04 -15.06
CA GLU A 2 9.96 27.92 -15.85
C GLU A 2 8.77 28.41 -15.01
N PRO A 3 7.83 29.16 -15.60
CA PRO A 3 6.66 29.65 -14.87
C PRO A 3 5.83 28.47 -14.38
N SER A 4 5.58 28.41 -13.06
CA SER A 4 4.66 27.46 -12.45
C SER A 4 3.22 27.81 -12.85
N PHE A 5 2.83 27.41 -14.06
CA PHE A 5 1.46 27.54 -14.51
C PHE A 5 0.52 26.76 -13.58
N PRO A 6 -0.65 27.30 -13.21
CA PRO A 6 -1.58 26.64 -12.27
C PRO A 6 -2.07 25.25 -12.72
N TRP A 7 -2.05 24.97 -14.04
CA TRP A 7 -2.40 23.64 -14.56
C TRP A 7 -1.33 22.57 -14.28
N ALA A 8 -0.07 22.95 -14.01
CA ALA A 8 1.00 22.00 -13.74
C ALA A 8 0.77 21.23 -12.43
N HIS A 9 0.31 21.94 -11.39
CA HIS A 9 -0.07 21.32 -10.11
C HIS A 9 -1.30 20.42 -10.26
N GLY A 10 -2.28 20.82 -11.09
CA GLY A 10 -3.43 19.99 -11.41
C GLY A 10 -3.03 18.70 -12.14
N ALA A 11 -2.16 18.79 -13.14
CA ALA A 11 -1.64 17.62 -13.86
C ALA A 11 -0.84 16.68 -12.94
N PHE A 12 -0.03 17.24 -12.03
CA PHE A 12 0.72 16.47 -11.05
C PHE A 12 -0.20 15.75 -10.05
N LEU A 13 -1.25 16.42 -9.57
CA LEU A 13 -2.28 15.82 -8.71
C LEU A 13 -2.94 14.64 -9.41
N VAL A 14 -3.41 14.83 -10.64
CA VAL A 14 -4.08 13.77 -11.42
C VAL A 14 -3.13 12.60 -11.67
N THR A 15 -1.87 12.87 -12.01
CA THR A 15 -0.85 11.83 -12.23
C THR A 15 -0.59 11.05 -10.94
N SER A 16 -0.43 11.74 -9.81
CA SER A 16 -0.20 11.12 -8.50
C SER A 16 -1.39 10.28 -8.07
N LEU A 17 -2.61 10.80 -8.24
CA LEU A 17 -3.86 10.11 -7.95
C LEU A 17 -3.99 8.82 -8.76
N ILE A 18 -3.81 8.89 -10.08
CA ILE A 18 -3.90 7.72 -10.96
C ILE A 18 -2.81 6.70 -10.61
N SER A 19 -1.57 7.14 -10.39
CA SER A 19 -0.46 6.25 -10.05
C SER A 19 -0.72 5.51 -8.74
N LEU A 20 -1.19 6.23 -7.71
CA LEU A 20 -1.52 5.66 -6.41
C LEU A 20 -2.75 4.75 -6.48
N PHE A 21 -3.77 5.13 -7.25
CA PHE A 21 -4.96 4.30 -7.45
C PHE A 21 -4.61 2.96 -8.11
N ILE A 22 -3.77 2.97 -9.15
CA ILE A 22 -3.35 1.76 -9.85
C ILE A 22 -2.52 0.85 -8.95
N ILE A 23 -1.57 1.40 -8.18
CA ILE A 23 -0.66 0.57 -7.37
C ILE A 23 -1.30 0.05 -6.08
N ILE A 24 -2.18 0.85 -5.44
CA ILE A 24 -2.91 0.43 -4.23
C ILE A 24 -4.03 -0.55 -4.61
N ASP A 25 -4.56 -0.44 -5.83
CA ASP A 25 -5.58 -1.31 -6.40
C ASP A 25 -6.77 -1.57 -5.45
N PRO A 26 -7.57 -0.53 -5.14
CA PRO A 26 -8.68 -0.64 -4.19
C PRO A 26 -9.68 -1.73 -4.59
N LEU A 27 -9.86 -1.97 -5.89
CA LEU A 27 -10.81 -2.96 -6.42
C LEU A 27 -10.22 -4.38 -6.37
N GLY A 28 -8.97 -4.56 -6.79
CA GLY A 28 -8.32 -5.87 -6.72
C GLY A 28 -8.16 -6.36 -5.28
N ASN A 29 -7.95 -5.46 -4.33
CA ASN A 29 -7.81 -5.80 -2.92
C ASN A 29 -9.13 -6.19 -2.22
N ILE A 30 -10.30 -6.09 -2.87
CA ILE A 30 -11.57 -6.58 -2.32
C ILE A 30 -11.53 -8.10 -2.09
N PHE A 31 -11.04 -8.88 -3.05
CA PHE A 31 -11.05 -10.35 -2.94
C PHE A 31 -10.14 -10.86 -1.81
N PRO A 32 -8.87 -10.40 -1.68
CA PRO A 32 -8.04 -10.71 -0.52
C PRO A 32 -8.68 -10.28 0.80
N TYR A 33 -9.31 -9.09 0.84
CA TYR A 33 -9.99 -8.60 2.03
C TYR A 33 -11.18 -9.50 2.43
N LEU A 34 -12.00 -9.92 1.48
CA LEU A 34 -13.14 -10.82 1.74
C LEU A 34 -12.67 -12.20 2.21
N ALA A 35 -11.59 -12.73 1.62
CA ALA A 35 -10.99 -13.99 2.05
C ALA A 35 -10.44 -13.91 3.49
N LEU A 36 -9.77 -12.80 3.84
CA LEU A 36 -9.24 -12.57 5.19
C LEU A 36 -10.32 -12.25 6.22
N SER A 37 -11.40 -11.58 5.81
CA SER A 37 -12.50 -11.19 6.69
C SER A 37 -13.60 -12.25 6.81
N ALA A 38 -13.52 -13.32 6.03
CA ALA A 38 -14.45 -14.45 6.08
C ALA A 38 -14.47 -15.08 7.49
N GLY A 39 -15.65 -15.08 8.11
CA GLY A 39 -15.85 -15.66 9.45
C GLY A 39 -15.71 -14.66 10.61
N PHE A 40 -15.29 -13.41 10.37
CA PHE A 40 -15.33 -12.36 11.39
C PHE A 40 -16.70 -11.69 11.48
N ALA A 41 -17.05 -11.20 12.68
CA ALA A 41 -18.21 -10.35 12.85
C ALA A 41 -18.05 -9.04 12.06
N PRO A 42 -19.14 -8.43 11.55
CA PRO A 42 -19.07 -7.19 10.76
C PRO A 42 -18.36 -6.04 11.47
N ALA A 43 -18.41 -5.99 12.81
CA ALA A 43 -17.70 -4.97 13.59
C ALA A 43 -16.17 -5.17 13.57
N THR A 44 -15.71 -6.41 13.70
CA THR A 44 -14.28 -6.76 13.74
C THR A 44 -13.61 -6.52 12.39
N ALA A 45 -14.28 -6.89 11.30
CA ALA A 45 -13.74 -6.71 9.96
C ALA A 45 -13.73 -5.25 9.50
N ARG A 46 -14.71 -4.42 9.92
CA ARG A 46 -14.58 -2.96 9.78
C ARG A 46 -13.36 -2.41 10.51
N GLY A 47 -13.07 -2.94 11.70
CA GLY A 47 -11.86 -2.64 12.45
C GLY A 47 -10.60 -2.98 11.66
N LEU A 48 -10.57 -4.15 11.02
CA LEU A 48 -9.48 -4.62 10.16
C LEU A 48 -9.27 -3.68 8.95
N ALA A 49 -10.34 -3.29 8.26
CA ALA A 49 -10.27 -2.38 7.13
C ALA A 49 -9.71 -1.00 7.54
N TRP A 50 -10.16 -0.46 8.66
CA TRP A 50 -9.66 0.80 9.21
C TRP A 50 -8.17 0.70 9.58
N GLN A 51 -7.80 -0.36 10.29
CA GLN A 51 -6.44 -0.64 10.70
C GLN A 51 -5.49 -0.75 9.50
N ALA A 52 -5.88 -1.47 8.44
CA ALA A 52 -5.10 -1.64 7.23
C ALA A 52 -4.91 -0.30 6.46
N CYS A 53 -5.96 0.50 6.33
CA CYS A 53 -5.87 1.80 5.65
C CYS A 53 -5.01 2.79 6.47
N LEU A 54 -5.17 2.80 7.80
CA LEU A 54 -4.42 3.68 8.68
C LEU A 54 -2.93 3.32 8.73
N SER A 55 -2.59 2.04 8.78
CA SER A 55 -1.18 1.61 8.73
C SER A 55 -0.55 1.99 7.41
N ALA A 56 -1.24 1.75 6.29
CA ALA A 56 -0.73 2.08 4.97
C ALA A 56 -0.53 3.59 4.81
N PHE A 57 -1.47 4.38 5.32
CA PHE A 57 -1.34 5.84 5.37
C PHE A 57 -0.09 6.27 6.15
N LEU A 58 0.11 5.74 7.37
CA LEU A 58 1.26 6.09 8.21
C LEU A 58 2.60 5.69 7.57
N ILE A 59 2.70 4.46 7.06
CA ILE A 59 3.93 3.95 6.42
C ILE A 59 4.24 4.78 5.17
N LEU A 60 3.27 4.96 4.27
CA LEU A 60 3.50 5.68 3.03
C LEU A 60 3.76 7.17 3.28
N THR A 61 3.10 7.79 4.26
CA THR A 61 3.39 9.17 4.69
C THR A 61 4.79 9.30 5.25
N LEU A 62 5.25 8.33 6.05
CA LEU A 62 6.63 8.30 6.53
C LEU A 62 7.59 8.29 5.34
N PHE A 63 7.34 7.48 4.30
CA PHE A 63 8.17 7.47 3.09
C PHE A 63 8.07 8.75 2.25
N ILE A 64 6.93 9.47 2.24
CA ILE A 64 6.84 10.79 1.60
C ILE A 64 7.77 11.78 2.32
N VAL A 65 7.71 11.82 3.65
CA VAL A 65 8.47 12.78 4.46
C VAL A 65 9.96 12.44 4.47
N VAL A 66 10.28 11.17 4.71
CA VAL A 66 11.65 10.66 4.86
C VAL A 66 12.30 10.40 3.50
N GLY A 67 11.52 10.19 2.44
CA GLY A 67 12.00 9.85 1.10
C GLY A 67 12.97 10.88 0.53
N ARG A 68 12.70 12.18 0.70
CA ARG A 68 13.63 13.25 0.28
C ARG A 68 14.97 13.15 1.00
N ILE A 69 14.94 12.87 2.30
CA ILE A 69 16.14 12.70 3.14
C ILE A 69 16.88 11.43 2.73
N LEU A 70 16.20 10.31 2.52
CA LEU A 70 16.81 9.05 2.08
C LEU A 70 17.49 9.20 0.72
N LEU A 71 16.83 9.84 -0.25
CA LEU A 71 17.38 10.06 -1.58
C LEU A 71 18.66 10.93 -1.53
N GLN A 72 18.70 11.94 -0.67
CA GLN A 72 19.89 12.76 -0.46
C GLN A 72 20.99 12.02 0.32
N PHE A 73 20.62 11.26 1.35
CA PHE A 73 21.56 10.59 2.27
C PHE A 73 22.28 9.42 1.61
N PHE A 74 21.58 8.63 0.81
CA PHE A 74 22.17 7.47 0.15
C PHE A 74 23.01 7.85 -1.08
N GLY A 75 22.87 9.07 -1.64
CA GLY A 75 23.52 9.44 -2.91
C GLY A 75 23.12 8.54 -4.09
N ILE A 76 22.09 7.71 -3.89
CA ILE A 76 21.60 6.71 -4.84
C ILE A 76 20.66 7.42 -5.81
N THR A 77 20.86 7.18 -7.10
CA THR A 77 19.93 7.66 -8.12
C THR A 77 18.62 6.88 -8.00
N LEU A 78 17.48 7.59 -8.10
CA LEU A 78 16.14 7.00 -8.12
C LEU A 78 15.99 5.69 -8.96
N PRO A 79 16.66 5.54 -10.12
CA PRO A 79 16.64 4.30 -10.89
C PRO A 79 17.11 3.07 -10.11
N ALA A 80 18.14 3.18 -9.26
CA ALA A 80 18.64 2.03 -8.51
C ALA A 80 17.65 1.54 -7.44
N LEU A 81 16.94 2.48 -6.79
CA LEU A 81 15.87 2.15 -5.86
C LEU A 81 14.68 1.47 -6.58
N GLN A 82 14.31 1.96 -7.77
CA GLN A 82 13.28 1.32 -8.60
C GLN A 82 13.68 -0.10 -9.04
N ILE A 83 14.95 -0.30 -9.43
CA ILE A 83 15.47 -1.62 -9.81
C ILE A 83 15.44 -2.57 -8.62
N ALA A 84 15.87 -2.12 -7.44
CA ALA A 84 15.83 -2.93 -6.21
C ALA A 84 14.39 -3.28 -5.82
N GLY A 85 13.47 -2.32 -5.83
CA GLY A 85 12.05 -2.54 -5.55
C GLY A 85 11.40 -3.50 -6.57
N GLY A 86 11.71 -3.35 -7.85
CA GLY A 86 11.26 -4.24 -8.91
C GLY A 86 11.76 -5.67 -8.74
N LEU A 87 13.03 -5.84 -8.37
CA LEU A 87 13.61 -7.16 -8.06
C LEU A 87 12.95 -7.82 -6.84
N ILE A 88 12.66 -7.05 -5.79
CA ILE A 88 11.95 -7.54 -4.60
C ILE A 88 10.54 -8.00 -4.98
N LEU A 89 9.78 -7.18 -5.72
CA LEU A 89 8.43 -7.54 -6.19
C LEU A 89 8.44 -8.76 -7.10
N PHE A 90 9.41 -8.84 -8.00
CA PHE A 90 9.59 -9.99 -8.88
C PHE A 90 9.84 -11.28 -8.08
N ARG A 91 10.67 -11.20 -7.02
CA ARG A 91 10.89 -12.32 -6.10
C ARG A 91 9.62 -12.71 -5.35
N ILE A 92 8.88 -11.75 -4.81
CA ILE A 92 7.60 -12.00 -4.13
C ILE A 92 6.60 -12.68 -5.07
N ALA A 93 6.51 -12.23 -6.32
CA ALA A 93 5.62 -12.81 -7.33
C ALA A 93 6.01 -14.26 -7.67
N ILE A 94 7.31 -14.55 -7.79
CA ILE A 94 7.81 -15.92 -7.97
C ILE A 94 7.49 -16.77 -6.75
N ASP A 95 7.74 -16.28 -5.54
CA ASP A 95 7.42 -17.01 -4.31
C ASP A 95 5.93 -17.37 -4.26
N MET A 96 5.04 -16.44 -4.64
CA MET A 96 3.61 -16.70 -4.76
C MET A 96 3.28 -17.78 -5.80
N LEU A 97 3.88 -17.74 -6.99
CA LEU A 97 3.66 -18.73 -8.06
C LEU A 97 4.16 -20.12 -7.68
N GLU A 98 5.28 -20.19 -6.96
CA GLU A 98 5.86 -21.43 -6.44
C GLU A 98 5.09 -21.99 -5.23
N GLY A 99 4.05 -21.30 -4.77
CA GLY A 99 3.31 -21.65 -3.55
C GLY A 99 4.15 -21.53 -2.26
N ARG A 100 5.32 -20.88 -2.36
CA ARG A 100 6.27 -20.60 -1.26
C ARG A 100 6.06 -19.22 -0.65
N GLY A 101 5.17 -18.42 -1.23
CA GLY A 101 4.80 -17.13 -0.71
C GLY A 101 4.45 -17.30 0.77
N HIS A 102 5.00 -16.43 1.61
CA HIS A 102 4.67 -16.32 3.04
C HIS A 102 3.17 -16.05 3.32
N PHE A 103 2.32 -16.12 2.29
CA PHE A 103 0.87 -16.22 2.40
C PHE A 103 0.38 -17.65 2.70
N ASN A 104 1.23 -18.67 2.53
CA ASN A 104 0.85 -20.07 2.66
C ASN A 104 1.84 -20.86 3.50
N ARG A 105 1.86 -20.60 4.81
CA ARG A 105 2.27 -21.55 5.84
C ARG A 105 1.87 -21.03 7.22
N ILE A 106 0.59 -21.17 7.53
CA ILE A 106 0.29 -21.87 8.78
C ILE A 106 0.08 -23.31 8.35
N ASP A 107 0.96 -24.18 8.86
CA ASP A 107 1.01 -25.59 8.53
C ASP A 107 -0.37 -26.25 8.64
N THR A 108 -0.97 -26.54 7.48
CA THR A 108 -2.17 -27.38 7.34
C THR A 108 -1.85 -28.87 7.59
N SER A 109 -0.85 -29.16 8.42
CA SER A 109 -0.42 -30.52 8.79
C SER A 109 -0.50 -30.80 10.29
N SER A 110 -0.93 -29.82 11.10
CA SER A 110 -1.32 -30.08 12.48
C SER A 110 -2.84 -30.10 12.53
N SER A 111 -3.39 -31.28 12.77
CA SER A 111 -4.78 -31.54 13.12
C SER A 111 -5.21 -30.65 14.29
N LEU A 112 -5.66 -29.43 13.98
CA LEU A 112 -6.07 -28.43 14.96
C LEU A 112 -7.48 -27.97 14.64
N ASN A 113 -8.31 -28.01 15.67
CA ASN A 113 -9.73 -27.76 15.62
C ASN A 113 -10.02 -26.35 15.06
N PRO A 114 -11.16 -26.14 14.39
CA PRO A 114 -11.60 -24.82 13.90
C PRO A 114 -11.80 -23.76 15.01
N ALA A 115 -11.55 -24.09 16.27
CA ALA A 115 -11.52 -23.16 17.40
C ALA A 115 -10.20 -22.37 17.53
N ASP A 116 -9.08 -22.85 16.99
CA ASP A 116 -7.75 -22.20 17.10
C ASP A 116 -7.53 -21.05 16.11
N TYR A 117 -8.40 -20.92 15.10
CA TYR A 117 -8.38 -19.76 14.18
C TYR A 117 -8.66 -18.42 14.87
N ARG A 118 -9.12 -18.43 16.14
CA ARG A 118 -9.42 -17.22 16.91
C ARG A 118 -8.17 -16.48 17.42
N ASP A 119 -7.01 -17.14 17.48
CA ASP A 119 -5.83 -16.61 18.18
C ASP A 119 -4.61 -16.36 17.28
N VAL A 120 -4.74 -16.51 15.96
CA VAL A 120 -3.73 -15.93 15.05
C VAL A 120 -4.11 -14.47 14.85
N PRO A 121 -3.35 -13.49 15.38
CA PRO A 121 -3.54 -12.12 14.98
C PRO A 121 -3.17 -12.04 13.49
N LEU A 122 -4.16 -12.17 12.61
CA LEU A 122 -4.10 -11.91 11.16
C LEU A 122 -3.96 -10.40 10.87
N VAL A 123 -4.09 -9.58 11.91
CA VAL A 123 -3.98 -8.13 11.94
C VAL A 123 -2.63 -7.62 11.37
N PRO A 124 -1.45 -8.21 11.65
CA PRO A 124 -0.17 -7.76 11.13
C PRO A 124 0.02 -7.95 9.63
N LEU A 125 -0.75 -8.82 8.98
CA LEU A 125 -0.60 -9.18 7.56
C LEU A 125 -1.48 -8.35 6.62
N ALA A 126 -2.57 -7.78 7.15
CA ALA A 126 -3.38 -6.79 6.43
C ALA A 126 -2.62 -5.45 6.28
N PHE A 127 -1.72 -5.14 7.22
CA PHE A 127 -0.97 -3.89 7.24
C PHE A 127 0.02 -3.70 6.07
N PRO A 128 0.79 -4.72 5.62
CA PRO A 128 1.76 -4.58 4.54
C PRO A 128 1.14 -4.74 3.14
N LEU A 129 -0.08 -5.27 3.05
CA LEU A 129 -0.72 -5.59 1.78
C LEU A 129 -1.00 -4.31 0.95
N LEU A 130 -1.45 -3.24 1.62
CA LEU A 130 -1.70 -1.93 1.01
C LEU A 130 -0.44 -1.07 0.88
N SER A 131 0.53 -1.22 1.80
CA SER A 131 1.80 -0.49 1.78
C SER A 131 2.95 -1.32 1.24
N GLY A 132 2.66 -2.22 0.30
CA GLY A 132 3.64 -3.15 -0.23
C GLY A 132 4.85 -2.44 -0.88
N PRO A 133 5.89 -3.20 -1.26
CA PRO A 133 7.11 -2.63 -1.84
C PRO A 133 6.83 -1.77 -3.09
N GLY A 134 5.78 -2.12 -3.85
CA GLY A 134 5.32 -1.36 -5.01
C GLY A 134 4.74 0.01 -4.63
N ALA A 135 3.89 0.07 -3.61
CA ALA A 135 3.33 1.33 -3.12
C ALA A 135 4.43 2.26 -2.58
N ILE A 136 5.38 1.69 -1.81
CA ILE A 136 6.54 2.43 -1.30
C ILE A 136 7.39 2.97 -2.45
N SER A 137 7.70 2.14 -3.45
CA SER A 137 8.44 2.56 -4.64
C SER A 137 7.74 3.69 -5.38
N THR A 138 6.44 3.53 -5.69
CA THR A 138 5.65 4.57 -6.38
C THR A 138 5.65 5.89 -5.61
N VAL A 139 5.45 5.85 -4.30
CA VAL A 139 5.51 7.05 -3.45
C VAL A 139 6.88 7.71 -3.53
N LEU A 140 7.97 6.95 -3.42
CA LEU A 140 9.33 7.49 -3.51
C LEU A 140 9.60 8.11 -4.89
N VAL A 141 9.07 7.52 -5.96
CA VAL A 141 9.15 8.08 -7.30
C VAL A 141 8.37 9.39 -7.41
N LEU A 142 7.14 9.46 -6.89
CA LEU A 142 6.35 10.69 -6.88
C LEU A 142 7.04 11.79 -6.06
N THR A 143 7.52 11.46 -4.85
CA THR A 143 8.26 12.39 -3.98
C THR A 143 9.56 12.87 -4.62
N SER A 144 10.25 12.05 -5.40
CA SER A 144 11.46 12.48 -6.11
C SER A 144 11.19 13.45 -7.27
N ARG A 145 10.00 13.37 -7.89
CA ARG A 145 9.57 14.27 -8.96
C ARG A 145 9.02 15.59 -8.41
N SER A 146 8.61 15.58 -7.14
CA SER A 146 8.13 16.75 -6.42
C SER A 146 9.26 17.77 -6.25
N LYS A 147 9.05 18.98 -6.80
CA LYS A 147 10.00 20.08 -6.75
C LYS A 147 9.82 20.93 -5.49
N ASN A 148 8.59 21.04 -4.99
CA ASN A 148 8.19 21.95 -3.92
C ASN A 148 7.36 21.23 -2.85
N TYR A 149 7.35 21.76 -1.62
CA TYR A 149 6.51 21.25 -0.53
C TYR A 149 5.01 21.19 -0.89
N LEU A 150 4.54 22.05 -1.79
CA LEU A 150 3.16 22.00 -2.30
C LEU A 150 2.88 20.67 -3.03
N GLU A 151 3.81 20.18 -3.85
CA GLU A 151 3.64 18.92 -4.58
C GLU A 151 3.67 17.72 -3.64
N ASP A 152 4.46 17.76 -2.56
CA ASP A 152 4.42 16.74 -1.50
C ASP A 152 3.05 16.68 -0.82
N VAL A 153 2.44 17.84 -0.54
CA VAL A 153 1.08 17.93 0.00
C VAL A 153 0.06 17.37 -1.00
N LEU A 154 0.25 17.59 -2.30
CA LEU A 154 -0.62 17.00 -3.33
C LEU A 154 -0.52 15.48 -3.38
N ILE A 155 0.69 14.90 -3.23
CA ILE A 155 0.86 13.45 -3.14
C ILE A 155 0.14 12.91 -1.90
N LEU A 156 0.28 13.58 -0.75
CA LEU A 156 -0.36 13.19 0.49
C LEU A 156 -1.90 13.29 0.41
N LEU A 157 -2.41 14.32 -0.27
CA LEU A 157 -3.83 14.47 -0.59
C LEU A 157 -4.32 13.30 -1.47
N SER A 158 -3.61 12.99 -2.55
CA SER A 158 -3.92 11.87 -3.45
C SER A 158 -3.91 10.53 -2.71
N LEU A 159 -2.91 10.29 -1.87
CA LEU A 159 -2.80 9.09 -1.04
C LEU A 159 -3.99 8.96 -0.09
N SER A 160 -4.33 10.04 0.60
CA SER A 160 -5.49 10.08 1.51
C SER A 160 -6.78 9.74 0.77
N LEU A 161 -6.98 10.31 -0.42
CA LEU A 161 -8.18 10.12 -1.22
C LEU A 161 -8.32 8.67 -1.70
N VAL A 162 -7.22 8.05 -2.16
CA VAL A 162 -7.20 6.64 -2.58
C VAL A 162 -7.44 5.70 -1.40
N LEU A 163 -6.87 5.96 -0.23
CA LEU A 163 -7.08 5.12 0.95
C LEU A 163 -8.51 5.26 1.51
N ILE A 164 -9.10 6.45 1.47
CA ILE A 164 -10.52 6.64 1.80
C ILE A 164 -11.39 5.82 0.85
N LEU A 165 -11.10 5.86 -0.46
CA LEU A 165 -11.82 5.08 -1.45
C LEU A 165 -11.66 3.58 -1.22
N THR A 166 -10.46 3.13 -0.88
CA THR A 166 -10.15 1.73 -0.53
C THR A 166 -10.96 1.28 0.68
N TYR A 167 -10.98 2.09 1.73
CA TYR A 167 -11.78 1.84 2.93
C TYR A 167 -13.28 1.76 2.62
N LEU A 168 -13.80 2.67 1.79
CA LEU A 168 -15.19 2.62 1.34
C LEU A 168 -15.47 1.33 0.56
N CYS A 169 -14.54 0.91 -0.30
CA CYS A 169 -14.67 -0.31 -1.08
C CYS A 169 -14.77 -1.55 -0.17
N PHE A 170 -13.90 -1.66 0.84
CA PHE A 170 -13.96 -2.73 1.83
C PHE A 170 -15.24 -2.68 2.68
N ARG A 171 -15.72 -1.47 2.98
CA ARG A 171 -16.98 -1.27 3.72
C ARG A 171 -18.20 -1.75 2.93
N PHE A 172 -18.27 -1.45 1.63
CA PHE A 172 -19.37 -1.90 0.76
C PHE A 172 -19.27 -3.38 0.42
N ALA A 173 -18.07 -3.95 0.34
CA ALA A 173 -17.90 -5.38 0.10
C ALA A 173 -18.45 -6.24 1.24
N GLN A 174 -18.54 -5.69 2.46
CA GLN A 174 -19.00 -6.40 3.65
C GLN A 174 -20.44 -6.06 4.09
N SER A 175 -21.09 -5.09 3.44
CA SER A 175 -22.50 -4.76 3.67
C SER A 175 -23.41 -5.73 2.94
#